data_AF-A0A350ES49-F1
#
_entry.id   AF-A0A350ES49-F1
#
_cell.length_a   1.000
_cell.length_b   1.000
_cell.length_c   1.000
_cell.angle_alpha   90.00
_cell.angle_beta   90.00
_cell.angle_gamma   90.00
#
_symmetry.space_group_name_H-M   'P 1'
#
loop_
_entity.id
_entity.type
_entity.pdbx_description
1 polymer ?
#
loop_
_entity_poly.entity_id
_entity_poly.type
_entity_poly.pdbx_seq_one_letter_code
_entity_poly.pdbx_strand_id
1 'polypeptide(L)'
;MKIRILIVGLAAIAVAAALLHWRWPRVRVVERAVLLPGSGAMADLVKLEDRAGVRMFERGFRARSWANYLLLPTSNSLWNAVNSEVKKQTVEAVDEFGGQFSWREFWWAVREPSASYDWSMHCNWEPQLVLPQVVSLHCTYLEFTGGAHGNSGFGALNAVANGSSLREVALADLFHPDTAWRVVLAAHAAEQINRQKRARWGGDFTEELAVTVAPHEMEDAVFTLTAEGIRLWFAPYEKGAYAEGSFDPLVPYDAIVHLLDTNGPARWLPTW
;
A
#
# COMPACT_ATOMS: atom_id res chain seq x y z
N MET A 1 19.84 46.90 -27.09
CA MET A 1 18.92 46.89 -25.94
C MET A 1 17.89 45.74 -25.94
N LYS A 2 17.96 44.74 -26.85
CA LYS A 2 17.01 43.60 -26.90
C LYS A 2 17.52 42.29 -26.26
N ILE A 3 18.83 42.17 -26.03
CA ILE A 3 19.46 40.94 -25.48
C ILE A 3 19.35 40.86 -23.94
N ARG A 4 19.28 41.98 -23.22
CA ARG A 4 19.14 42.00 -21.75
C ARG A 4 17.76 41.53 -21.26
N ILE A 5 16.69 41.69 -22.04
CA ILE A 5 15.33 41.26 -21.67
C ILE A 5 15.20 39.73 -21.72
N LEU A 6 15.88 39.07 -22.67
CA LEU A 6 15.84 37.62 -22.82
C LEU A 6 16.56 36.89 -21.66
N ILE A 7 17.67 37.47 -21.17
CA ILE A 7 18.47 36.89 -20.07
C ILE A 7 17.76 37.04 -18.71
N VAL A 8 17.05 38.16 -18.49
CA VAL A 8 16.25 38.35 -17.26
C VAL A 8 15.03 37.44 -17.24
N GLY A 9 14.40 37.20 -18.41
CA GLY A 9 13.31 36.22 -18.53
C GLY A 9 13.75 34.78 -18.23
N LEU A 10 14.91 34.35 -18.74
CA LEU A 10 15.46 33.02 -18.48
C LEU A 10 15.92 32.84 -17.02
N ALA A 11 16.49 33.87 -16.40
CA ALA A 11 16.87 33.82 -14.98
C ALA A 11 15.65 33.79 -14.05
N ALA A 12 14.58 34.54 -14.37
CA ALA A 12 13.32 34.49 -13.64
C ALA A 12 12.62 33.12 -13.79
N ILE A 13 12.69 32.51 -14.97
CA ILE A 13 12.22 31.14 -15.22
C ILE A 13 13.07 30.11 -14.45
N ALA A 14 14.39 30.27 -14.38
CA ALA A 14 15.27 29.38 -13.64
C ALA A 14 15.09 29.50 -12.11
N VAL A 15 14.88 30.71 -11.59
CA VAL A 15 14.57 30.92 -10.16
C VAL A 15 13.15 30.44 -9.82
N ALA A 16 12.17 30.63 -10.71
CA ALA A 16 10.85 30.03 -10.57
C ALA A 16 10.91 28.50 -10.63
N ALA A 17 11.72 27.92 -11.53
CA ALA A 17 11.94 26.47 -11.63
C ALA A 17 12.65 25.90 -10.39
N ALA A 18 13.61 26.62 -9.81
CA ALA A 18 14.27 26.25 -8.56
C ALA A 18 13.34 26.34 -7.34
N LEU A 19 12.45 27.34 -7.29
CA LEU A 19 11.40 27.45 -6.27
C LEU A 19 10.26 26.43 -6.46
N LEU A 20 10.02 25.98 -7.70
CA LEU A 20 9.08 24.91 -8.05
C LEU A 20 9.60 23.50 -7.75
N HIS A 21 10.90 23.37 -7.46
CA HIS A 21 11.52 22.15 -6.94
C HIS A 21 11.53 22.08 -5.41
N TRP A 22 11.05 23.11 -4.72
CA TRP A 22 10.98 23.13 -3.26
C TRP A 22 9.80 22.27 -2.79
N ARG A 23 9.99 20.95 -2.79
CA ARG A 23 9.06 19.94 -2.27
C ARG A 23 9.15 19.95 -0.75
N TRP A 24 8.16 20.52 -0.07
CA TRP A 24 7.96 20.23 1.35
C TRP A 24 6.66 19.46 1.47
N PRO A 25 6.73 18.16 1.77
CA PRO A 25 5.53 17.39 2.05
C PRO A 25 4.74 18.11 3.14
N ARG A 26 3.47 18.39 2.86
CA ARG A 26 2.58 18.97 3.86
C ARG A 26 2.04 17.82 4.69
N VAL A 27 2.61 17.66 5.89
CA VAL A 27 2.06 16.76 6.90
C VAL A 27 0.90 17.46 7.60
N ARG A 28 -0.26 16.83 7.64
CA ARG A 28 -1.43 17.31 8.40
C ARG A 28 -2.03 16.14 9.18
N VAL A 29 -2.34 16.37 10.45
CA VAL A 29 -3.24 15.47 11.19
C VAL A 29 -4.66 15.84 10.74
N VAL A 30 -5.39 14.87 10.19
CA VAL A 30 -6.69 15.14 9.54
C VAL A 30 -7.86 14.71 10.42
N GLU A 31 -7.70 13.64 11.18
CA GLU A 31 -8.72 13.15 12.10
C GLU A 31 -8.05 12.66 13.38
N ARG A 32 -8.67 12.97 14.52
CA ARG A 32 -8.28 12.41 15.81
C ARG A 32 -9.25 11.30 16.14
N ALA A 33 -8.70 10.16 16.54
CA ALA A 33 -9.39 9.02 17.11
C ALA A 33 -10.10 8.08 16.10
N VAL A 34 -9.30 7.24 15.43
CA VAL A 34 -9.73 6.00 14.75
C VAL A 34 -9.65 4.83 15.74
N LEU A 35 -10.73 4.07 15.90
CA LEU A 35 -10.74 2.87 16.75
C LEU A 35 -9.90 1.76 16.12
N LEU A 36 -8.99 1.19 16.90
CA LEU A 36 -8.06 0.16 16.44
C LEU A 36 -8.65 -1.25 16.63
N PRO A 37 -8.70 -2.07 15.57
CA PRO A 37 -9.11 -3.47 15.66
C PRO A 37 -8.27 -4.24 16.68
N GLY A 38 -8.92 -4.97 17.60
CA GLY A 38 -8.29 -5.84 18.59
C GLY A 38 -7.84 -5.19 19.91
N SER A 39 -7.46 -3.91 19.92
CA SER A 39 -6.98 -3.23 21.15
C SER A 39 -8.02 -2.34 21.83
N GLY A 40 -9.02 -1.85 21.10
CA GLY A 40 -9.95 -0.83 21.59
C GLY A 40 -9.29 0.55 21.83
N ALA A 41 -8.02 0.70 21.45
CA ALA A 41 -7.29 1.95 21.53
C ALA A 41 -7.67 2.88 20.36
N MET A 42 -7.37 4.17 20.51
CA MET A 42 -7.59 5.18 19.46
C MET A 42 -6.25 5.57 18.83
N ALA A 43 -6.25 5.81 17.52
CA ALA A 43 -5.11 6.34 16.78
C ALA A 43 -5.44 7.66 16.09
N ASP A 44 -4.41 8.46 15.77
CA ASP A 44 -4.57 9.67 14.96
C ASP A 44 -4.33 9.36 13.49
N LEU A 45 -5.21 9.86 12.62
CA LEU A 45 -5.03 9.75 11.17
C LEU A 45 -4.16 10.91 10.66
N VAL A 46 -3.03 10.55 10.06
CA VAL A 46 -2.10 11.48 9.43
C VAL A 46 -2.25 11.39 7.93
N LYS A 47 -2.36 12.56 7.30
CA LYS A 47 -2.28 12.72 5.86
C LYS A 47 -0.98 13.42 5.47
N LEU A 48 -0.24 12.77 4.59
CA LEU A 48 0.89 13.35 3.88
C LEU A 48 0.40 13.77 2.50
N GLU A 49 0.65 15.00 2.08
CA GLU A 49 0.43 15.44 0.70
C GLU A 49 1.71 16.02 0.12
N ASP A 50 2.03 15.65 -1.12
CA ASP A 50 3.06 16.31 -1.90
C ASP A 50 2.58 16.63 -3.33
N ARG A 51 3.18 17.66 -3.92
CA ARG A 51 2.81 18.17 -5.25
C ARG A 51 4.07 18.60 -6.00
N ALA A 52 4.15 18.20 -7.26
CA ALA A 52 5.20 18.63 -8.18
C ALA A 52 4.62 19.06 -9.54
N GLY A 53 5.38 19.88 -10.25
CA GLY A 53 5.01 20.37 -11.58
C GLY A 53 4.07 21.58 -11.58
N VAL A 54 3.74 22.05 -12.79
CA VAL A 54 2.88 23.22 -13.05
C VAL A 54 2.02 22.95 -14.29
N ARG A 55 0.75 23.38 -14.23
CA ARG A 55 -0.08 23.57 -15.43
C ARG A 55 -0.22 25.05 -15.75
N MET A 56 -0.03 25.40 -17.02
CA MET A 56 -0.35 26.73 -17.56
C MET A 56 -1.09 26.57 -18.89
N PHE A 57 -2.24 27.24 -19.04
CA PHE A 57 -3.06 27.20 -20.27
C PHE A 57 -3.38 25.76 -20.73
N GLU A 58 -3.81 24.92 -19.79
CA GLU A 58 -4.10 23.49 -19.96
C GLU A 58 -2.90 22.60 -20.34
N ARG A 59 -1.71 23.18 -20.51
CA ARG A 59 -0.47 22.48 -20.81
C ARG A 59 0.41 22.30 -19.60
N GLY A 60 1.35 21.37 -19.72
CA GLY A 60 2.32 21.05 -18.69
C GLY A 60 1.92 19.81 -17.90
N PHE A 61 2.59 19.65 -16.76
CA PHE A 61 2.62 18.42 -16.01
C PHE A 61 2.31 18.71 -14.55
N ARG A 62 1.50 17.87 -13.92
CA ARG A 62 1.26 17.91 -12.48
C ARG A 62 1.37 16.49 -11.94
N ALA A 63 2.19 16.30 -10.92
CA ALA A 63 2.15 15.12 -10.07
C ALA A 63 1.55 15.51 -8.71
N ARG A 64 0.65 14.68 -8.21
CA ARG A 64 0.12 14.80 -6.85
C ARG A 64 0.21 13.45 -6.16
N SER A 65 0.87 13.39 -5.03
CA SER A 65 0.84 12.21 -4.17
C SER A 65 0.16 12.57 -2.87
N TRP A 66 -0.62 11.63 -2.35
CA TRP A 66 -1.09 11.70 -0.97
C TRP A 66 -1.04 10.33 -0.34
N ALA A 67 -0.73 10.31 0.95
CA ALA A 67 -0.72 9.09 1.72
C ALA A 67 -1.40 9.28 3.06
N ASN A 68 -2.11 8.26 3.51
CA ASN A 68 -2.70 8.23 4.84
C ASN A 68 -2.08 7.11 5.66
N TYR A 69 -1.79 7.38 6.92
CA TYR A 69 -1.41 6.36 7.90
C TYR A 69 -1.87 6.73 9.30
N LEU A 70 -1.94 5.75 10.17
CA LEU A 70 -2.31 5.94 11.58
C LEU A 70 -1.06 6.11 12.44
N LEU A 71 -1.14 7.04 13.40
CA LEU A 71 -0.24 7.12 14.54
C LEU A 71 -0.88 6.40 15.73
N LEU A 72 -0.34 5.22 16.04
CA LEU A 72 -0.69 4.43 17.22
C LEU A 72 -0.24 5.16 18.50
N PRO A 73 -0.88 4.91 19.67
CA PRO A 73 -0.43 5.48 20.93
C PRO A 73 1.03 5.16 21.25
N THR A 74 1.78 6.14 21.78
CA THR A 74 3.21 6.00 22.07
C THR A 74 3.50 5.31 23.41
N SER A 75 2.47 4.84 24.12
CA SER A 75 2.58 4.14 25.40
C SER A 75 3.15 2.71 25.28
N ASN A 76 3.29 2.19 24.06
CA ASN A 76 3.80 0.86 23.76
C ASN A 76 5.01 0.97 22.81
N SER A 77 6.10 0.24 23.10
CA SER A 77 7.34 0.32 22.32
C SER A 77 7.21 -0.23 20.90
N LEU A 78 6.48 -1.34 20.71
CA LEU A 78 6.18 -1.87 19.38
C LEU A 78 5.37 -0.85 18.58
N TRP A 79 4.34 -0.25 19.17
CA TRP A 79 3.51 0.75 18.49
C TRP A 79 4.31 1.97 18.06
N ASN A 80 5.23 2.43 18.91
CA ASN A 80 6.15 3.52 18.56
C ASN A 80 7.12 3.14 17.42
N ALA A 81 7.63 1.90 17.42
CA ALA A 81 8.47 1.39 16.34
C ALA A 81 7.68 1.29 15.02
N VAL A 82 6.44 0.80 15.07
CA VAL A 82 5.52 0.73 13.91
C VAL A 82 5.23 2.12 13.36
N ASN A 83 4.93 3.11 14.21
CA ASN A 83 4.74 4.50 13.78
C ASN A 83 5.94 5.03 12.99
N SER A 84 7.15 4.72 13.46
CA SER A 84 8.39 5.14 12.81
C SER A 84 8.56 4.47 11.43
N GLU A 85 8.33 3.16 11.36
CA GLU A 85 8.49 2.40 10.12
C GLU A 85 7.43 2.76 9.07
N VAL A 86 6.15 2.82 9.46
CA VAL A 86 5.07 3.22 8.54
C VAL A 86 5.27 4.63 8.02
N LYS A 87 5.70 5.56 8.88
CA LYS A 87 6.04 6.92 8.45
C LYS A 87 7.18 6.90 7.44
N LYS A 88 8.24 6.14 7.70
CA LYS A 88 9.39 5.99 6.79
C LYS A 88 8.93 5.46 5.44
N GLN A 89 8.25 4.31 5.39
CA GLN A 89 7.76 3.70 4.14
C GLN A 89 6.80 4.63 3.39
N THR A 90 5.95 5.35 4.12
CA THR A 90 5.01 6.32 3.52
C THR A 90 5.73 7.50 2.87
N VAL A 91 6.76 8.06 3.55
CA VAL A 91 7.57 9.14 2.99
C VAL A 91 8.36 8.63 1.79
N GLU A 92 8.99 7.46 1.88
CA GLU A 92 9.73 6.85 0.78
C GLU A 92 8.85 6.65 -0.46
N ALA A 93 7.63 6.12 -0.32
CA ALA A 93 6.70 5.97 -1.44
C ALA A 93 6.31 7.31 -2.08
N VAL A 94 6.02 8.34 -1.28
CA VAL A 94 5.67 9.69 -1.76
C VAL A 94 6.86 10.34 -2.48
N ASP A 95 8.06 10.15 -1.96
CA ASP A 95 9.29 10.67 -2.54
C ASP A 95 9.63 9.96 -3.85
N GLU A 96 9.56 8.62 -3.88
CA GLU A 96 9.79 7.79 -5.07
C GLU A 96 8.86 8.18 -6.21
N PHE A 97 7.55 8.24 -5.96
CA PHE A 97 6.57 8.63 -6.98
C PHE A 97 6.88 9.99 -7.60
N GLY A 98 7.12 11.01 -6.78
CA GLY A 98 7.44 12.32 -7.35
C GLY A 98 8.89 12.43 -7.86
N GLY A 99 9.76 11.47 -7.52
CA GLY A 99 11.08 11.30 -8.15
C GLY A 99 10.99 10.78 -9.58
N GLN A 100 9.88 10.16 -9.97
CA GLN A 100 9.61 9.77 -11.36
C GLN A 100 9.41 10.99 -12.28
N PHE A 101 9.08 12.16 -11.73
CA PHE A 101 8.95 13.39 -12.50
C PHE A 101 10.29 13.86 -13.08
N SER A 102 10.32 14.09 -14.39
CA SER A 102 11.47 14.73 -15.04
C SER A 102 11.11 16.08 -15.69
N TRP A 103 12.05 17.03 -15.66
CA TRP A 103 11.95 18.27 -16.45
C TRP A 103 11.82 18.01 -17.94
N ARG A 104 12.38 16.89 -18.42
CA ARG A 104 12.25 16.48 -19.82
C ARG A 104 10.80 16.23 -20.19
N GLU A 105 10.06 15.49 -19.37
CA GLU A 105 8.63 15.23 -19.58
C GLU A 105 7.80 16.50 -19.41
N PHE A 106 8.15 17.36 -18.45
CA PHE A 106 7.50 18.66 -18.33
C PHE A 106 7.63 19.48 -19.62
N TRP A 107 8.85 19.64 -20.14
CA TRP A 107 9.07 20.44 -21.35
C TRP A 107 8.45 19.79 -22.59
N TRP A 108 8.41 18.46 -22.64
CA TRP A 108 7.66 17.73 -23.64
C TRP A 108 6.16 18.07 -23.58
N ALA A 109 5.54 17.95 -22.40
CA ALA A 109 4.13 18.24 -22.14
C ALA A 109 3.73 19.71 -22.41
N VAL A 110 4.66 20.65 -22.26
CA VAL A 110 4.43 22.05 -22.61
C VAL A 110 4.44 22.28 -24.13
N ARG A 111 5.34 21.58 -24.85
CA ARG A 111 5.50 21.71 -26.31
C ARG A 111 4.40 20.99 -27.08
N GLU A 112 4.00 19.82 -26.59
CA GLU A 112 3.03 18.95 -27.26
C GLU A 112 1.64 19.14 -26.62
N PRO A 113 0.68 19.81 -27.30
CA PRO A 113 -0.62 20.15 -26.72
C PRO A 113 -1.47 18.93 -26.31
N SER A 114 -1.21 17.77 -26.91
CA SER A 114 -1.92 16.52 -26.62
C SER A 114 -1.39 15.79 -25.37
N ALA A 115 -0.22 16.19 -24.86
CA ALA A 115 0.46 15.54 -23.75
C ALA A 115 0.28 16.33 -22.44
N SER A 116 -0.94 16.40 -21.92
CA SER A 116 -1.16 16.86 -20.54
C SER A 116 -1.21 15.67 -19.60
N TYR A 117 -0.33 15.67 -18.60
CA TYR A 117 -0.23 14.58 -17.62
C TYR A 117 -0.60 15.12 -16.24
N ASP A 118 -1.71 14.62 -15.69
CA ASP A 118 -2.02 14.73 -14.27
C ASP A 118 -1.73 13.39 -13.63
N TRP A 119 -0.49 13.20 -13.19
CA TRP A 119 -0.09 12.02 -12.47
C TRP A 119 -0.60 12.08 -11.03
N SER A 120 -1.06 10.96 -10.52
CA SER A 120 -1.48 10.85 -9.13
C SER A 120 -1.03 9.55 -8.49
N MET A 121 -0.63 9.62 -7.22
CA MET A 121 -0.46 8.46 -6.37
C MET A 121 -1.24 8.61 -5.08
N HIS A 122 -1.89 7.53 -4.67
CA HIS A 122 -2.53 7.39 -3.37
C HIS A 122 -1.97 6.17 -2.66
N CYS A 123 -1.51 6.35 -1.43
CA CYS A 123 -1.12 5.29 -0.50
C CYS A 123 -2.01 5.35 0.75
N ASN A 124 -2.51 4.21 1.24
CA ASN A 124 -3.42 4.17 2.39
C ASN A 124 -3.09 2.98 3.29
N TRP A 125 -2.61 3.27 4.49
CA TRP A 125 -2.35 2.28 5.53
C TRP A 125 -3.56 2.11 6.45
N GLU A 126 -4.04 0.87 6.57
CA GLU A 126 -5.21 0.50 7.36
C GLU A 126 -4.86 -0.60 8.37
N PRO A 127 -5.26 -0.47 9.65
CA PRO A 127 -5.00 -1.48 10.64
C PRO A 127 -5.89 -2.70 10.40
N GLN A 128 -5.28 -3.89 10.42
CA GLN A 128 -5.98 -5.17 10.32
C GLN A 128 -6.03 -5.88 11.67
N LEU A 129 -4.96 -5.75 12.46
CA LEU A 129 -4.90 -6.22 13.84
C LEU A 129 -3.93 -5.34 14.62
N VAL A 130 -4.36 -4.81 15.76
CA VAL A 130 -3.46 -4.05 16.66
C VAL A 130 -3.62 -4.56 18.07
N LEU A 131 -2.60 -5.28 18.54
CA LEU A 131 -2.46 -5.77 19.91
C LEU A 131 -1.14 -5.23 20.51
N PRO A 132 -0.95 -5.29 21.83
CA PRO A 132 0.30 -4.82 22.44
C PRO A 132 1.56 -5.55 21.96
N GLN A 133 1.44 -6.80 21.48
CA GLN A 133 2.57 -7.65 21.07
C GLN A 133 2.66 -7.89 19.55
N VAL A 134 1.60 -7.60 18.81
CA VAL A 134 1.53 -7.79 17.36
C VAL A 134 0.72 -6.67 16.70
N VAL A 135 1.22 -6.19 15.58
CA VAL A 135 0.54 -5.21 14.72
C VAL A 135 0.56 -5.72 13.29
N SER A 136 -0.58 -5.66 12.61
CA SER A 136 -0.71 -5.94 11.19
C SER A 136 -1.43 -4.79 10.52
N LEU A 137 -0.78 -4.20 9.52
CA LEU A 137 -1.31 -3.11 8.71
C LEU A 137 -1.34 -3.53 7.24
N HIS A 138 -2.41 -3.21 6.55
CA HIS A 138 -2.55 -3.33 5.11
C HIS A 138 -2.25 -1.99 4.46
N CYS A 139 -1.52 -1.98 3.35
CA CYS A 139 -1.32 -0.80 2.54
C CYS A 139 -1.90 -1.00 1.14
N THR A 140 -2.79 -0.09 0.71
CA THR A 140 -3.21 0.00 -0.69
C THR A 140 -2.47 1.13 -1.38
N TYR A 141 -1.89 0.86 -2.54
CA TYR A 141 -1.29 1.85 -3.42
C TYR A 141 -2.13 1.94 -4.70
N LEU A 142 -2.34 3.15 -5.21
CA LEU A 142 -2.93 3.41 -6.52
C LEU A 142 -2.09 4.47 -7.20
N GLU A 143 -1.53 4.14 -8.36
CA GLU A 143 -0.74 5.06 -9.17
C GLU A 143 -1.38 5.27 -10.53
N PHE A 144 -1.45 6.52 -10.97
CA PHE A 144 -1.82 6.87 -12.33
C PHE A 144 -0.74 7.77 -12.90
N THR A 145 -0.03 7.26 -13.90
CA THR A 145 1.05 7.96 -14.60
C THR A 145 0.69 8.18 -16.08
N GLY A 146 -0.62 8.23 -16.37
CA GLY A 146 -1.16 8.24 -17.74
C GLY A 146 -1.69 6.87 -18.16
N GLY A 147 -2.11 6.74 -19.42
CA GLY A 147 -2.72 5.51 -19.94
C GLY A 147 -4.23 5.43 -19.72
N ALA A 148 -4.79 4.21 -19.82
CA ALA A 148 -6.23 3.99 -19.79
C ALA A 148 -6.84 4.05 -18.38
N HIS A 149 -6.08 3.64 -17.36
CA HIS A 149 -6.50 3.61 -15.95
C HIS A 149 -5.28 3.65 -15.02
N GLY A 150 -5.50 3.90 -13.74
CA GLY A 150 -4.46 3.74 -12.71
C GLY A 150 -4.15 2.26 -12.45
N ASN A 151 -3.02 1.97 -11.82
CA ASN A 151 -2.67 0.63 -11.37
C ASN A 151 -2.66 0.59 -9.85
N SER A 152 -3.31 -0.41 -9.26
CA SER A 152 -3.32 -0.59 -7.80
C SER A 152 -2.50 -1.79 -7.39
N GLY A 153 -1.82 -1.68 -6.25
CA GLY A 153 -1.06 -2.75 -5.63
C GLY A 153 -1.28 -2.79 -4.12
N PHE A 154 -0.79 -3.85 -3.49
CA PHE A 154 -0.90 -4.04 -2.05
C PHE A 154 0.47 -4.20 -1.41
N GLY A 155 0.57 -3.77 -0.16
CA GLY A 155 1.67 -4.03 0.74
C GLY A 155 1.13 -4.34 2.13
N ALA A 156 2.01 -4.81 3.02
CA ALA A 156 1.64 -5.08 4.40
C ALA A 156 2.82 -4.88 5.34
N LEU A 157 2.52 -4.53 6.59
CA LEU A 157 3.47 -4.56 7.69
C LEU A 157 2.91 -5.47 8.77
N ASN A 158 3.48 -6.67 8.92
CA ASN A 158 3.20 -7.58 10.02
C ASN A 158 4.38 -7.53 10.98
N ALA A 159 4.16 -7.09 12.21
CA ALA A 159 5.24 -6.80 13.14
C ALA A 159 4.93 -7.34 14.54
N VAL A 160 5.95 -7.90 15.19
CA VAL A 160 5.91 -8.29 16.61
C VAL A 160 6.97 -7.54 17.40
N ALA A 161 6.78 -7.45 18.71
CA ALA A 161 7.73 -6.78 19.60
C ALA A 161 9.10 -7.50 19.62
N ASN A 162 10.18 -6.73 19.49
CA ASN A 162 11.56 -7.19 19.66
C ASN A 162 12.33 -6.19 20.54
N GLY A 163 12.09 -6.23 21.84
CA GLY A 163 12.62 -5.23 22.77
C GLY A 163 12.04 -3.83 22.48
N SER A 164 12.93 -2.88 22.14
CA SER A 164 12.55 -1.51 21.75
C SER A 164 12.38 -1.31 20.25
N SER A 165 12.59 -2.36 19.44
CA SER A 165 12.35 -2.35 18.00
C SER A 165 11.20 -3.27 17.63
N LEU A 166 10.82 -3.24 16.36
CA LEU A 166 9.94 -4.24 15.76
C LEU A 166 10.76 -5.35 15.10
N ARG A 167 10.17 -6.53 14.99
CA ARG A 167 10.57 -7.57 14.04
C ARG A 167 9.42 -7.75 13.05
N GLU A 168 9.71 -7.65 11.76
CA GLU A 168 8.77 -8.02 10.72
C GLU A 168 8.57 -9.54 10.68
N VAL A 169 7.34 -9.96 10.42
CA VAL A 169 6.90 -11.35 10.38
C VAL A 169 6.63 -11.71 8.93
N ALA A 170 7.43 -12.64 8.39
CA ALA A 170 7.14 -13.26 7.11
C ALA A 170 6.02 -14.30 7.26
N LEU A 171 5.33 -14.64 6.17
CA LEU A 171 4.22 -15.61 6.23
C LEU A 171 4.70 -16.97 6.77
N ALA A 172 5.88 -17.42 6.33
CA ALA A 172 6.49 -18.66 6.77
C ALA A 172 6.83 -18.69 8.27
N ASP A 173 7.08 -17.54 8.91
CA ASP A 173 7.41 -17.47 10.34
C ASP A 173 6.23 -17.90 11.23
N LEU A 174 5.00 -17.93 10.70
CA LEU A 174 3.80 -18.31 11.45
C LEU A 174 3.63 -19.83 11.57
N PHE A 175 4.34 -20.61 10.77
CA PHE A 175 4.09 -22.04 10.60
C PHE A 175 5.28 -22.89 11.01
N HIS A 176 5.02 -24.13 11.40
CA HIS A 176 6.09 -25.10 11.54
C HIS A 176 6.73 -25.39 10.16
N PRO A 177 8.07 -25.41 10.06
CA PRO A 177 8.77 -25.50 8.77
C PRO A 177 8.47 -26.80 8.01
N ASP A 178 8.21 -27.90 8.72
CA ASP A 178 7.97 -29.23 8.15
C ASP A 178 6.49 -29.52 7.86
N THR A 179 5.66 -28.48 7.74
CA THR A 179 4.23 -28.63 7.45
C THR A 179 3.88 -28.26 6.01
N ALA A 180 2.75 -28.78 5.52
CA ALA A 180 2.23 -28.47 4.20
C ALA A 180 1.47 -27.13 4.15
N TRP A 181 1.81 -26.15 4.99
CA TRP A 181 1.06 -24.91 5.16
C TRP A 181 0.82 -24.16 3.85
N ARG A 182 1.82 -24.12 2.96
CA ARG A 182 1.71 -23.49 1.63
C ARG A 182 0.58 -24.10 0.79
N VAL A 183 0.47 -25.44 0.80
CA VAL A 183 -0.56 -26.16 0.05
C VAL A 183 -1.94 -25.86 0.61
N VAL A 184 -2.06 -25.84 1.94
CA VAL A 184 -3.32 -25.55 2.64
C VAL A 184 -3.78 -24.12 2.39
N LEU A 185 -2.89 -23.12 2.55
CA LEU A 185 -3.23 -21.72 2.27
C LEU A 185 -3.61 -21.50 0.80
N ALA A 186 -2.85 -22.08 -0.14
CA ALA A 186 -3.13 -21.94 -1.56
C ALA A 186 -4.48 -22.56 -1.95
N ALA A 187 -4.82 -23.73 -1.40
CA ALA A 187 -6.12 -24.35 -1.63
C ALA A 187 -7.27 -23.48 -1.11
N HIS A 188 -7.16 -22.96 0.11
CA HIS A 188 -8.16 -22.04 0.67
C HIS A 188 -8.27 -20.75 -0.15
N ALA A 189 -7.14 -20.17 -0.55
CA ALA A 189 -7.11 -18.96 -1.37
C ALA A 189 -7.83 -19.18 -2.70
N ALA A 190 -7.52 -20.25 -3.43
CA ALA A 190 -8.17 -20.58 -4.69
C ALA A 190 -9.68 -20.77 -4.53
N GLU A 191 -10.09 -21.50 -3.48
CA GLU A 191 -11.51 -21.72 -3.19
C GLU A 191 -12.25 -20.40 -2.93
N GLN A 192 -11.69 -19.55 -2.06
CA GLN A 192 -12.23 -18.23 -1.72
C GLN A 192 -12.30 -17.31 -2.94
N ILE A 193 -11.23 -17.22 -3.73
CA ILE A 193 -11.19 -16.40 -4.96
C ILE A 193 -12.27 -16.85 -5.93
N ASN A 194 -12.41 -18.16 -6.16
CA ASN A 194 -13.44 -18.68 -7.06
C ASN A 194 -14.86 -18.42 -6.54
N ARG A 195 -15.07 -18.40 -5.21
CA ARG A 195 -16.35 -17.92 -4.65
C ARG A 195 -16.58 -16.44 -4.92
N GLN A 196 -15.57 -15.58 -4.76
CA GLN A 196 -15.68 -14.15 -5.09
C GLN A 196 -15.96 -13.94 -6.59
N LYS A 197 -15.28 -14.68 -7.48
CA LYS A 197 -15.55 -14.66 -8.93
C LYS A 197 -16.99 -15.08 -9.24
N ARG A 198 -17.47 -16.21 -8.71
CA ARG A 198 -18.87 -16.64 -8.88
C ARG A 198 -19.87 -15.57 -8.44
N ALA A 199 -19.60 -14.87 -7.34
CA ALA A 199 -20.45 -13.79 -6.88
C ALA A 199 -20.45 -12.56 -7.83
N ARG A 200 -19.30 -12.24 -8.44
CA ARG A 200 -19.16 -11.11 -9.37
C ARG A 200 -19.76 -11.39 -10.76
N TRP A 201 -19.53 -12.59 -11.29
CA TRP A 201 -20.01 -13.01 -12.61
C TRP A 201 -21.45 -13.54 -12.61
N GLY A 202 -21.92 -14.04 -11.46
CA GLY A 202 -23.25 -14.64 -11.35
C GLY A 202 -23.41 -15.85 -12.29
N GLY A 203 -24.46 -15.83 -13.11
CA GLY A 203 -24.77 -16.92 -14.05
C GLY A 203 -23.79 -17.07 -15.21
N ASP A 204 -22.96 -16.06 -15.46
CA ASP A 204 -21.95 -16.08 -16.54
C ASP A 204 -20.63 -16.73 -16.10
N PHE A 205 -20.52 -17.14 -14.83
CA PHE A 205 -19.34 -17.86 -14.37
C PHE A 205 -19.25 -19.25 -15.01
N THR A 206 -18.12 -19.55 -15.63
CA THR A 206 -17.77 -20.89 -16.13
C THR A 206 -16.55 -21.41 -15.39
N GLU A 207 -16.37 -22.74 -15.36
CA GLU A 207 -15.18 -23.33 -14.74
C GLU A 207 -13.87 -22.96 -15.46
N GLU A 208 -13.94 -22.49 -16.71
CA GLU A 208 -12.78 -21.92 -17.41
C GLU A 208 -12.31 -20.57 -16.81
N LEU A 209 -13.20 -19.86 -16.10
CA LEU A 209 -12.87 -18.63 -15.38
C LEU A 209 -12.33 -18.88 -13.97
N ALA A 210 -12.38 -20.15 -13.50
CA ALA A 210 -11.84 -20.53 -12.21
C ALA A 210 -10.31 -20.44 -12.22
N VAL A 211 -9.74 -20.08 -11.08
CA VAL A 211 -8.30 -19.95 -10.90
C VAL A 211 -7.78 -20.96 -9.88
N THR A 212 -6.51 -21.30 -10.05
CA THR A 212 -5.73 -22.00 -9.04
C THR A 212 -4.76 -21.04 -8.38
N VAL A 213 -4.35 -21.36 -7.16
CA VAL A 213 -3.21 -20.74 -6.49
C VAL A 213 -2.19 -21.83 -6.29
N ALA A 214 -0.97 -21.62 -6.76
CA ALA A 214 0.12 -22.57 -6.59
C ALA A 214 0.78 -22.38 -5.22
N PRO A 215 1.25 -23.45 -4.55
CA PRO A 215 1.85 -23.34 -3.22
C PRO A 215 3.05 -22.38 -3.13
N HIS A 216 3.85 -22.25 -4.19
CA HIS A 216 5.00 -21.34 -4.20
C HIS A 216 4.59 -19.86 -4.20
N GLU A 217 3.36 -19.53 -4.62
CA GLU A 217 2.86 -18.15 -4.55
C GLU A 217 2.65 -17.68 -3.10
N MET A 218 2.61 -18.61 -2.14
CA MET A 218 2.52 -18.29 -0.71
C MET A 218 3.85 -17.85 -0.10
N GLU A 219 4.97 -17.93 -0.83
CA GLU A 219 6.27 -17.48 -0.30
C GLU A 219 6.35 -15.95 -0.24
N ASP A 220 5.82 -15.30 -1.27
CA ASP A 220 5.87 -13.84 -1.46
C ASP A 220 4.48 -13.19 -1.39
N ALA A 221 3.46 -13.93 -0.93
CA ALA A 221 2.10 -13.41 -0.83
C ALA A 221 2.04 -12.20 0.12
N VAL A 222 1.41 -11.11 -0.32
CA VAL A 222 1.04 -10.01 0.56
C VAL A 222 -0.07 -10.51 1.48
N PHE A 223 0.15 -10.41 2.79
CA PHE A 223 -0.79 -10.91 3.78
C PHE A 223 -0.91 -9.99 4.99
N THR A 224 -2.03 -10.07 5.68
CA THR A 224 -2.24 -9.42 6.97
C THR A 224 -2.86 -10.39 7.97
N LEU A 225 -2.55 -10.15 9.24
CA LEU A 225 -3.16 -10.85 10.38
C LEU A 225 -4.43 -10.10 10.76
N THR A 226 -5.51 -10.85 11.01
CA THR A 226 -6.81 -10.32 11.42
C THR A 226 -7.27 -10.99 12.70
N ALA A 227 -8.45 -10.64 13.20
CA ALA A 227 -9.04 -11.33 14.34
C ALA A 227 -9.43 -12.77 14.00
N GLU A 228 -9.86 -12.99 12.76
CA GLU A 228 -10.47 -14.23 12.29
C GLU A 228 -9.47 -15.20 11.63
N GLY A 229 -8.37 -14.68 11.09
CA GLY A 229 -7.42 -15.48 10.32
C GLY A 229 -6.33 -14.69 9.61
N ILE A 230 -5.72 -15.33 8.61
CA ILE A 230 -4.75 -14.73 7.71
C ILE A 230 -5.48 -14.28 6.45
N ARG A 231 -5.46 -12.98 6.16
CA ARG A 231 -5.97 -12.42 4.90
C ARG A 231 -4.84 -12.30 3.91
N LEU A 232 -4.99 -12.88 2.73
CA LEU A 232 -4.06 -12.70 1.61
C LEU A 232 -4.60 -11.61 0.69
N TRP A 233 -3.73 -10.91 -0.03
CA TRP A 233 -4.10 -9.80 -0.91
C TRP A 233 -3.52 -10.04 -2.31
N PHE A 234 -4.40 -10.16 -3.31
CA PHE A 234 -4.05 -10.32 -4.71
C PHE A 234 -4.50 -9.09 -5.48
N ALA A 235 -3.56 -8.32 -6.03
CA ALA A 235 -3.84 -7.13 -6.82
C ALA A 235 -4.61 -7.47 -8.11
N PRO A 236 -5.24 -6.47 -8.76
CA PRO A 236 -5.78 -6.67 -10.11
C PRO A 236 -4.72 -7.26 -11.04
N TYR A 237 -5.15 -8.07 -12.01
CA TYR A 237 -4.29 -8.86 -12.91
C TYR A 237 -3.62 -10.10 -12.31
N GLU A 238 -3.48 -10.25 -10.99
CA GLU A 238 -2.82 -11.44 -10.43
C GLU A 238 -3.65 -12.71 -10.59
N LYS A 239 -4.97 -12.60 -10.40
CA LYS A 239 -5.91 -13.73 -10.39
C LYS A 239 -7.13 -13.51 -11.28
N GLY A 240 -7.03 -12.55 -12.20
CA GLY A 240 -8.21 -12.08 -12.92
C GLY A 240 -7.97 -10.87 -13.82
N ALA A 241 -8.95 -10.50 -14.61
CA ALA A 241 -8.89 -9.25 -15.39
C ALA A 241 -9.00 -8.03 -14.47
N TYR A 242 -8.48 -6.87 -14.88
CA TYR A 242 -8.57 -5.63 -14.07
C TYR A 242 -10.00 -5.25 -13.69
N ALA A 243 -10.95 -5.47 -14.60
CA ALA A 243 -12.37 -5.20 -14.35
C ALA A 243 -12.97 -6.07 -13.25
N GLU A 244 -12.36 -7.23 -12.95
CA GLU A 244 -12.75 -8.04 -11.81
C GLU A 244 -12.27 -7.42 -10.49
N GLY A 245 -11.25 -6.57 -10.51
CA GLY A 245 -10.64 -5.97 -9.33
C GLY A 245 -9.68 -6.91 -8.60
N SER A 246 -9.42 -6.61 -7.33
CA SER A 246 -8.58 -7.42 -6.45
C SER A 246 -9.33 -8.60 -5.83
N PHE A 247 -8.58 -9.51 -5.21
CA PHE A 247 -9.12 -10.57 -4.37
C PHE A 247 -8.39 -10.62 -3.03
N ASP A 248 -9.13 -10.89 -1.97
CA ASP A 248 -8.67 -10.77 -0.59
C ASP A 248 -9.08 -11.97 0.28
N PRO A 249 -8.70 -13.21 -0.11
CA PRO A 249 -9.19 -14.40 0.56
C PRO A 249 -8.71 -14.48 2.01
N LEU A 250 -9.62 -14.86 2.91
CA LEU A 250 -9.36 -15.06 4.34
C LEU A 250 -9.21 -16.55 4.64
N VAL A 251 -8.07 -16.95 5.17
CA VAL A 251 -7.87 -18.30 5.72
C VAL A 251 -8.10 -18.26 7.23
N PRO A 252 -9.21 -18.82 7.73
CA PRO A 252 -9.54 -18.69 9.15
C PRO A 252 -8.62 -19.57 10.01
N TYR A 253 -8.35 -19.13 11.25
CA TYR A 253 -7.38 -19.79 12.12
C TYR A 253 -7.78 -21.22 12.50
N ASP A 254 -9.06 -21.52 12.64
CA ASP A 254 -9.58 -22.86 12.92
C ASP A 254 -9.13 -23.91 11.88
N ALA A 255 -9.03 -23.51 10.61
CA ALA A 255 -8.59 -24.36 9.52
C ALA A 255 -7.09 -24.63 9.53
N ILE A 256 -6.27 -23.77 10.16
CA ILE A 256 -4.80 -23.82 10.07
C ILE A 256 -4.10 -23.90 11.43
N VAL A 257 -4.81 -23.90 12.55
CA VAL A 257 -4.24 -23.87 13.91
C VAL A 257 -3.24 -25.00 14.16
N HIS A 258 -3.51 -26.18 13.60
CA HIS A 258 -2.64 -27.36 13.71
C HIS A 258 -1.32 -27.25 12.91
N LEU A 259 -1.17 -26.20 12.11
CA LEU A 259 0.03 -25.91 11.31
C LEU A 259 0.86 -24.77 11.91
N LEU A 260 0.27 -23.96 12.80
CA LEU A 260 0.89 -22.77 13.37
C LEU A 260 1.99 -23.14 14.37
N ASP A 261 3.12 -22.44 14.31
CA ASP A 261 4.18 -22.58 15.32
C ASP A 261 3.91 -21.67 16.52
N THR A 262 3.29 -22.22 17.56
CA THR A 262 2.98 -21.50 18.80
C THR A 262 4.21 -21.17 19.66
N ASN A 263 5.41 -21.59 19.26
CA ASN A 263 6.66 -21.09 19.86
C ASN A 263 7.18 -19.84 19.12
N GLY A 264 6.72 -19.61 17.89
CA GLY A 264 7.06 -18.49 17.03
C GLY A 264 6.16 -17.26 17.22
N PRO A 265 6.16 -16.33 16.24
CA PRO A 265 5.28 -15.17 16.21
C PRO A 265 3.79 -15.50 16.28
N ALA A 266 3.36 -16.70 15.85
CA ALA A 266 1.96 -17.09 15.89
C ALA A 266 1.38 -17.09 17.31
N ARG A 267 2.19 -17.27 18.37
CA ARG A 267 1.73 -17.23 19.77
C ARG A 267 0.99 -15.95 20.20
N TRP A 268 1.16 -14.86 19.44
CA TRP A 268 0.54 -13.56 19.71
C TRP A 268 -0.76 -13.32 18.95
N LEU A 269 -1.15 -14.26 18.09
CA LEU A 269 -2.39 -14.16 17.35
C LEU A 269 -3.59 -14.39 18.29
N PRO A 270 -4.75 -13.83 17.97
CA PRO A 270 -5.97 -14.02 18.75
C PRO A 270 -6.28 -15.51 18.93
N THR A 271 -6.65 -15.89 20.15
CA THR A 271 -6.87 -17.28 20.55
C THR A 271 -7.86 -18.00 19.63
N TRP A 272 -7.44 -19.19 19.21
CA TRP A 272 -8.15 -20.24 18.49
C TRP A 272 -8.94 -21.15 19.44
#